data_AF-A0A2E3SLR1-F1
#
_entry.id   AF-A0A2E3SLR1-F1
#
_cell.length_a   1.000
_cell.length_b   1.000
_cell.length_c   1.000
_cell.angle_alpha   90.00
_cell.angle_beta   90.00
_cell.angle_gamma   90.00
#
_symmetry.space_group_name_H-M   'P 1'
#
loop_
_entity.id
_entity.type
_entity.pdbx_description
1 polymer ?
#
loop_
_entity_poly.entity_id
_entity_poly.type
_entity_poly.pdbx_seq_one_letter_code
_entity_poly.pdbx_strand_id
1 'polypeptide(L)'
;MNTKNYINRPIRVSSLITKIFKPLKKKNNPIVFEIKVNWFKIVGPEIAEKCEISNLKVVNNKKVLLIISDYPNLLELSYSSETILRKINEFNPAFKISSLKFKKFLQKS
;
A
#
# COMPACT_ATOMS: atom_id res chain seq x y z
N MET A 1 25.25 -23.36 25.35
CA MET A 1 25.70 -22.14 24.65
C MET A 1 25.37 -22.28 23.17
N ASN A 2 24.52 -21.42 22.61
CA ASN A 2 24.04 -21.54 21.23
C ASN A 2 24.98 -20.76 20.29
N THR A 3 25.81 -21.45 19.52
CA THR A 3 26.82 -20.85 18.64
C THR A 3 26.16 -20.26 17.39
N LYS A 4 26.19 -18.93 17.26
CA LYS A 4 25.78 -18.22 16.04
C LYS A 4 26.79 -18.54 14.93
N ASN A 5 26.35 -19.24 13.88
CA ASN A 5 27.15 -19.49 12.68
C ASN A 5 27.46 -18.16 11.97
N TYR A 6 28.72 -17.71 12.03
CA TYR A 6 29.20 -16.58 11.23
C TYR A 6 29.27 -16.99 9.75
N ILE A 7 28.80 -16.11 8.87
CA ILE A 7 28.70 -16.39 7.44
C ILE A 7 30.09 -16.24 6.80
N ASN A 8 30.81 -17.35 6.63
CA ASN A 8 32.18 -17.40 6.06
C ASN A 8 32.26 -17.19 4.53
N ARG A 9 31.25 -16.59 3.89
CA ARG A 9 31.28 -16.35 2.43
C ARG A 9 30.58 -15.06 2.04
N PRO A 10 31.12 -14.30 1.06
CA PRO A 10 30.47 -13.09 0.58
C PRO A 10 29.08 -13.43 0.02
N ILE A 11 28.08 -12.69 0.48
CA ILE A 11 26.68 -12.87 0.08
C ILE A 11 26.41 -11.90 -1.07
N ARG A 12 25.78 -12.38 -2.14
CA ARG A 12 25.34 -11.52 -3.24
C ARG A 12 24.33 -10.49 -2.72
N VAL A 13 24.49 -9.23 -3.13
CA VAL A 13 23.59 -8.12 -2.74
C VAL A 13 22.12 -8.45 -3.04
N SER A 14 21.84 -9.09 -4.17
CA SER A 14 20.49 -9.56 -4.54
C SER A 14 19.87 -10.53 -3.53
N SER A 15 20.69 -11.38 -2.89
CA SER A 15 20.25 -12.29 -1.82
C SER A 15 19.94 -11.54 -0.53
N LEU A 16 20.73 -10.52 -0.20
CA LEU A 16 20.49 -9.62 0.94
C LEU A 16 19.17 -8.86 0.77
N ILE A 17 18.99 -8.22 -0.39
CA ILE A 17 17.75 -7.54 -0.78
C ILE A 17 16.58 -8.51 -0.61
N THR A 18 16.65 -9.70 -1.21
CA THR A 18 15.57 -10.69 -1.10
C THR A 18 15.27 -11.09 0.34
N LYS A 19 16.29 -11.24 1.20
CA LYS A 19 16.11 -11.57 2.63
C LYS A 19 15.47 -10.42 3.42
N ILE A 20 15.83 -9.17 3.14
CA ILE A 20 15.28 -7.98 3.78
C ILE A 20 13.82 -7.75 3.33
N PHE A 21 13.53 -7.90 2.04
CA PHE A 21 12.19 -7.67 1.49
C PHE A 21 11.23 -8.85 1.65
N LYS A 22 11.71 -10.09 1.85
CA LYS A 22 10.84 -11.26 2.10
C LYS A 22 9.85 -11.06 3.25
N PRO A 23 10.26 -10.64 4.46
CA PRO A 23 9.33 -10.41 5.56
C PRO A 23 8.37 -9.25 5.28
N LEU A 24 8.81 -8.21 4.56
CA LEU A 24 7.96 -7.09 4.13
C LEU A 24 6.88 -7.53 3.13
N LYS A 25 7.24 -8.35 2.14
CA LYS A 25 6.31 -8.96 1.18
C LYS A 25 5.35 -9.97 1.81
N LYS A 26 5.74 -10.65 2.89
CA LYS A 26 4.84 -11.55 3.65
C LYS A 26 3.83 -10.80 4.51
N LYS A 27 4.20 -9.64 5.07
CA LYS A 27 3.29 -8.80 5.88
C LYS A 27 2.36 -7.94 5.03
N ASN A 28 2.82 -7.47 3.88
CA ASN A 28 2.06 -6.56 3.04
C ASN A 28 1.50 -7.29 1.82
N ASN A 29 0.20 -7.13 1.58
CA ASN A 29 -0.45 -7.62 0.36
C ASN A 29 0.29 -7.05 -0.87
N PRO A 30 0.69 -7.88 -1.86
CA PRO A 30 1.51 -7.44 -2.99
C PRO A 30 0.84 -6.32 -3.80
N ILE A 31 -0.49 -6.35 -3.93
CA ILE A 31 -1.28 -5.29 -4.58
C ILE A 31 -1.12 -3.97 -3.80
N VAL A 32 -1.26 -4.02 -2.47
CA VAL A 32 -1.10 -2.83 -1.61
C VAL A 32 0.31 -2.26 -1.74
N PHE A 33 1.33 -3.12 -1.76
CA PHE A 33 2.71 -2.69 -1.91
C PHE A 33 2.94 -2.00 -3.26
N GLU A 34 2.45 -2.58 -4.35
CA GLU A 34 2.59 -2.01 -5.69
C GLU A 34 1.89 -0.66 -5.82
N ILE A 35 0.67 -0.53 -5.28
CA ILE A 35 -0.05 0.76 -5.25
C ILE A 35 0.71 1.77 -4.40
N LYS A 36 1.23 1.38 -3.22
CA LYS A 36 2.01 2.28 -2.35
C LYS A 36 3.23 2.85 -3.05
N VAL A 37 4.02 1.99 -3.70
CA VAL A 37 5.26 2.40 -4.38
C VAL A 37 4.96 3.34 -5.55
N ASN A 38 3.82 3.16 -6.22
CA ASN A 38 3.44 3.96 -7.38
C ASN A 38 2.41 5.05 -7.07
N TRP A 39 2.14 5.34 -5.80
CA TRP A 39 0.97 6.14 -5.40
C TRP A 39 0.95 7.52 -6.05
N PHE A 40 2.04 8.27 -5.93
CA PHE A 40 2.21 9.57 -6.59
C PHE A 40 1.98 9.52 -8.10
N LYS A 41 2.47 8.48 -8.77
CA LYS A 41 2.29 8.29 -10.22
C LYS A 41 0.83 7.98 -10.58
N ILE A 42 0.14 7.21 -9.75
CA ILE A 42 -1.25 6.78 -10.01
C ILE A 42 -2.19 7.97 -9.86
N VAL A 43 -2.18 8.64 -8.70
CA VAL A 43 -3.19 9.65 -8.37
C VAL A 43 -2.77 11.09 -8.65
N GLY A 44 -1.47 11.35 -8.75
CA GLY A 44 -0.90 12.70 -8.86
C GLY A 44 -0.62 13.33 -7.48
N PRO A 45 0.18 14.42 -7.45
CA PRO A 45 0.65 15.03 -6.20
C PRO A 45 -0.49 15.53 -5.31
N GLU A 46 -1.50 16.19 -5.89
CA GLU A 46 -2.62 16.78 -5.13
C GLU A 46 -3.38 15.79 -4.24
N ILE A 47 -3.52 14.54 -4.70
CA ILE A 47 -4.20 13.48 -3.94
C ILE A 47 -3.19 12.73 -3.07
N ALA A 48 -1.99 12.48 -3.61
CA ALA A 48 -0.96 11.70 -2.94
C ALA A 48 -0.45 12.35 -1.65
N GLU A 49 -0.43 13.67 -1.59
CA GLU A 49 -0.06 14.43 -0.40
C GLU A 49 -1.15 14.42 0.67
N LYS A 50 -2.42 14.29 0.28
CA LYS A 50 -3.56 14.33 1.21
C LYS A 50 -3.86 12.98 1.86
N CYS A 51 -3.43 11.87 1.26
CA CYS A 51 -3.79 10.55 1.75
C CYS A 51 -2.81 9.46 1.32
N GLU A 52 -2.78 8.37 2.09
CA GLU A 52 -1.95 7.20 1.81
C GLU A 52 -2.75 5.90 1.87
N ILE A 53 -2.24 4.87 1.19
CA ILE A 53 -2.85 3.54 1.23
C ILE A 53 -2.57 2.89 2.59
N SER A 54 -3.59 2.38 3.24
CA SER A 54 -3.42 1.60 4.47
C SER A 54 -3.29 0.12 4.15
N ASN A 55 -4.37 -0.49 3.65
CA ASN A 55 -4.47 -1.94 3.44
C ASN A 55 -5.56 -2.29 2.40
N LEU A 56 -5.62 -3.56 2.00
CA LEU A 56 -6.65 -4.12 1.13
C LEU A 56 -7.43 -5.18 1.89
N LYS A 57 -8.76 -5.08 1.86
CA LYS A 57 -9.67 -6.09 2.43
C LYS A 57 -10.54 -6.70 1.34
N VAL A 58 -11.02 -7.91 1.59
CA VAL A 58 -12.06 -8.53 0.76
C VAL A 58 -13.33 -8.59 1.61
N VAL A 59 -14.41 -8.00 1.10
CA VAL A 59 -15.73 -7.98 1.74
C VAL A 59 -16.74 -8.44 0.70
N ASN A 60 -17.50 -9.51 0.98
CA ASN A 60 -18.47 -10.09 0.03
C ASN A 60 -17.86 -10.35 -1.35
N ASN A 61 -16.66 -10.94 -1.38
CA ASN A 61 -15.87 -11.22 -2.58
C ASN A 61 -15.45 -9.97 -3.40
N LYS A 62 -15.62 -8.76 -2.84
CA LYS A 62 -15.21 -7.49 -3.45
C LYS A 62 -13.96 -6.96 -2.76
N LYS A 63 -12.99 -6.50 -3.55
CA LYS A 63 -11.74 -5.91 -3.07
C LYS A 63 -12.00 -4.45 -2.67
N VAL A 64 -11.80 -4.14 -1.39
CA VAL A 64 -11.99 -2.80 -0.81
C VAL A 64 -10.64 -2.27 -0.34
N LEU A 65 -10.17 -1.20 -0.99
CA LEU A 65 -8.92 -0.55 -0.62
C LEU A 65 -9.18 0.48 0.48
N LEU A 66 -8.43 0.39 1.57
CA LEU A 66 -8.48 1.32 2.67
C LEU A 66 -7.45 2.42 2.46
N ILE A 67 -7.92 3.65 2.48
CA ILE A 67 -7.11 4.86 2.39
C ILE A 67 -7.21 5.58 3.73
N ILE A 68 -6.07 6.02 4.24
CA ILE A 68 -6.00 6.85 5.44
C ILE A 68 -5.55 8.25 5.06
N SER A 69 -6.09 9.24 5.76
CA SER A 69 -5.80 10.65 5.53
C SER A 69 -5.81 11.37 6.87
N ASP A 70 -4.84 12.25 7.06
CA ASP A 70 -4.79 13.25 8.12
C ASP A 70 -5.47 14.58 7.69
N TYR A 71 -5.89 14.67 6.42
CA TYR A 71 -6.51 15.85 5.86
C TYR A 71 -7.81 16.21 6.60
N PRO A 72 -8.04 17.49 6.96
CA PRO A 72 -9.19 17.90 7.75
C PRO A 72 -10.53 17.55 7.09
N ASN A 73 -10.59 17.64 5.76
CA ASN A 73 -11.81 17.47 4.98
C ASN A 73 -11.83 16.15 4.22
N LEU A 74 -12.19 15.07 4.91
CA LEU A 74 -12.36 13.73 4.32
C LEU A 74 -13.49 13.67 3.28
N LEU A 75 -14.46 14.58 3.33
CA LEU A 75 -15.56 14.63 2.35
C LEU A 75 -15.03 15.00 0.97
N GLU A 76 -14.13 15.98 0.88
CA GLU A 76 -13.46 16.39 -0.36
C GLU A 76 -12.74 15.22 -1.04
N LEU A 77 -12.01 14.42 -0.25
CA LEU A 77 -11.36 13.20 -0.73
C LEU A 77 -12.35 12.13 -1.17
N SER A 78 -13.50 12.04 -0.49
CA SER A 78 -14.56 11.09 -0.84
C SER A 78 -15.21 11.43 -2.19
N TYR A 79 -15.30 12.71 -2.57
CA TYR A 79 -15.73 13.09 -3.93
C TYR A 79 -14.74 12.65 -5.01
N SER A 80 -13.46 12.54 -4.67
CA SER A 80 -12.43 12.04 -5.59
C SER A 80 -12.37 10.51 -5.67
N SER A 81 -13.19 9.80 -4.90
CA SER A 81 -13.11 8.35 -4.74
C SER A 81 -13.25 7.57 -6.05
N GLU A 82 -14.19 7.96 -6.90
CA GLU A 82 -14.40 7.32 -8.21
C GLU A 82 -13.21 7.56 -9.14
N THR A 83 -12.69 8.79 -9.18
CA THR A 83 -11.49 9.14 -9.95
C THR A 83 -10.27 8.35 -9.48
N ILE A 84 -10.05 8.23 -8.18
CA ILE A 84 -8.94 7.46 -7.60
C ILE A 84 -9.10 5.98 -7.94
N LEU A 85 -10.30 5.43 -7.77
CA LEU A 85 -10.59 4.02 -8.05
C LEU A 85 -10.33 3.68 -9.52
N ARG A 86 -10.78 4.56 -10.43
CA ARG A 86 -10.54 4.44 -11.86
C ARG A 86 -9.05 4.44 -12.17
N LYS A 87 -8.30 5.45 -11.70
CA LYS A 87 -6.85 5.56 -11.91
C LYS A 87 -6.07 4.32 -11.43
N ILE A 88 -6.44 3.76 -10.27
CA ILE A 88 -5.81 2.54 -9.74
C ILE A 88 -6.03 1.34 -10.68
N ASN A 89 -7.27 1.15 -11.13
CA ASN A 89 -7.60 0.03 -12.01
C ASN A 89 -7.09 0.24 -13.45
N GLU A 90 -6.95 1.48 -13.92
CA GLU A 90 -6.29 1.82 -15.18
C GLU A 90 -4.78 1.53 -15.13
N PHE A 91 -4.12 1.85 -14.01
CA PHE A 91 -2.71 1.56 -13.82
C PHE A 91 -2.40 0.07 -13.89
N ASN A 92 -3.24 -0.77 -13.28
CA ASN A 92 -3.14 -2.22 -13.39
C ASN A 92 -4.53 -2.88 -13.27
N PRO A 93 -5.15 -3.29 -14.40
CA PRO A 93 -6.47 -3.92 -14.39
C PRO A 93 -6.56 -5.23 -13.58
N ALA A 94 -5.43 -5.89 -13.31
CA ALA A 94 -5.40 -7.10 -12.50
C ALA A 94 -5.74 -6.83 -11.02
N PHE A 95 -5.61 -5.58 -10.55
CA PHE A 95 -5.95 -5.21 -9.18
C PHE A 95 -7.43 -5.46 -8.88
N LYS A 96 -8.33 -5.13 -9.83
CA LYS A 96 -9.79 -5.31 -9.72
C LYS A 96 -10.36 -4.77 -8.40
N ILE A 97 -9.95 -3.56 -8.02
CA ILE A 97 -10.45 -2.90 -6.81
C ILE A 97 -11.89 -2.48 -7.07
N SER A 98 -12.80 -2.85 -6.16
CA SER A 98 -14.24 -2.62 -6.32
C SER A 98 -14.70 -1.33 -5.66
N SER A 99 -14.05 -0.90 -4.57
CA SER A 99 -14.39 0.34 -3.86
C SER A 99 -13.24 0.83 -2.99
N LEU A 100 -13.31 2.11 -2.61
CA LEU A 100 -12.40 2.74 -1.67
C LEU A 100 -13.14 3.04 -0.37
N LYS A 101 -12.42 2.93 0.75
CA LYS A 101 -12.91 3.37 2.06
C LYS A 101 -11.88 4.27 2.71
N PHE A 102 -12.27 5.52 2.96
CA PHE A 102 -11.44 6.50 3.63
C PHE A 102 -11.59 6.39 5.15
N LYS A 103 -10.49 6.63 5.85
CA LYS A 103 -10.43 6.69 7.31
C LYS A 103 -9.56 7.86 7.73
N LYS A 104 -9.93 8.53 8.82
CA LYS A 104 -9.05 9.51 9.46
C LYS A 104 -7.87 8.80 10.10
N PHE A 105 -6.68 9.39 10.02
CA PHE A 105 -5.57 8.98 10.85
C PHE A 105 -5.94 9.26 12.31
N LEU A 106 -6.15 8.20 13.09
CA LEU A 106 -6.36 8.34 14.54
C LEU A 106 -4.98 8.47 15.17
N GLN A 107 -4.61 9.68 15.59
CA GLN A 107 -3.47 9.84 16.48
C GLN A 107 -3.80 9.09 17.78
N LYS A 108 -2.94 8.13 18.17
CA LYS A 108 -2.95 7.64 19.55
C LYS A 108 -2.41 8.79 20.40
N SER A 109 -3.32 9.47 21.08
CA SER A 109 -3.04 10.33 22.24
C SER A 109 -2.32 9.53 23.32
#